data_AF-A0A1P8KIN9-F1
#
_entry.id   AF-A0A1P8KIN9-F1
#
_cell.length_a   1.000
_cell.length_b   1.000
_cell.length_c   1.000
_cell.angle_alpha   90.00
_cell.angle_beta   90.00
_cell.angle_gamma   90.00
#
_symmetry.space_group_name_H-M   'P 1'
#
loop_
_entity.id
_entity.type
_entity.pdbx_description
1 polymer ?
#
loop_
_entity_poly.entity_id
_entity_poly.type
_entity_poly.pdbx_seq_one_letter_code
_entity_poly.pdbx_strand_id
1 'polypeptide(L)'
;MKKFTQLPLKERYQISAYIKVGYTQNDIAKILDKSQSTISREISRDSKYNKYQAEVSEQLTFTRHNKKNKFVKLTKKVKIYIQEKLKLDWSPEQISGVMKKQKLSYTVSYETIYQYIYHNKSCGGRLYFKLRHKNKKYHKRSNDYNTRGIIKNRISIDKRPKVVEKESRTEIVNIQNRLNNRPRKVLGYKTPNEIFFKILQRKLAA
;
A
#
# COMPACT_ATOMS: atom_id res chain seq x y z
N MET A 1 15.23 24.30 24.10
CA MET A 1 15.83 23.07 24.68
C MET A 1 16.84 22.49 23.68
N LYS A 2 18.09 22.23 24.08
CA LYS A 2 19.04 21.49 23.23
C LYS A 2 18.49 20.08 22.99
N LYS A 3 18.43 19.63 21.73
CA LYS A 3 18.03 18.25 21.39
C LYS A 3 19.08 17.28 21.92
N PHE A 4 18.64 16.18 22.52
CA PHE A 4 19.56 15.12 22.94
C PHE A 4 20.20 14.47 21.72
N THR A 5 21.53 14.50 21.65
CA THR A 5 22.33 13.84 20.62
C THR A 5 23.11 12.69 21.23
N GLN A 6 23.10 11.52 20.58
CA GLN A 6 23.94 10.41 21.00
C GLN A 6 25.40 10.63 20.59
N LEU A 7 26.33 10.14 21.41
CA LEU A 7 27.75 10.17 21.09
C LEU A 7 28.04 9.24 19.90
N PRO A 8 28.52 9.77 18.76
CA PRO A 8 28.94 8.96 17.63
C PRO A 8 30.20 8.17 17.99
N LEU A 9 30.47 7.12 17.22
CA LEU A 9 31.61 6.22 17.44
C LEU A 9 32.95 6.97 17.55
N LYS A 10 33.17 8.01 16.74
CA LYS A 10 34.39 8.85 16.79
C LYS A 10 34.60 9.50 18.16
N GLU A 11 33.56 10.10 18.73
CA GLU A 11 33.63 10.74 20.05
C GLU A 11 33.87 9.69 21.15
N ARG A 12 33.31 8.48 21.02
CA ARG A 12 33.59 7.38 21.96
C ARG A 12 35.05 6.93 21.93
N TYR A 13 35.66 6.85 20.75
CA TYR A 13 37.09 6.55 20.63
C TYR A 13 37.94 7.62 21.32
N GLN A 14 37.61 8.89 21.13
CA GLN A 14 38.29 10.01 21.79
C GLN A 14 38.17 9.90 23.32
N ILE A 15 36.97 9.63 23.84
CA ILE A 15 36.75 9.41 25.28
C ILE A 15 37.61 8.25 25.79
N SER A 16 37.64 7.12 25.08
CA SER A 16 38.47 5.97 25.46
C SER A 16 39.98 6.29 25.45
N ALA A 17 40.45 7.06 24.47
CA ALA A 17 41.84 7.51 24.41
C ALA A 17 42.19 8.47 25.56
N TYR A 18 41.35 9.48 25.83
CA TYR A 18 41.60 10.45 26.90
C TYR A 18 41.57 9.82 28.29
N ILE A 19 40.69 8.85 28.53
CA ILE A 19 40.68 8.08 29.78
C ILE A 19 41.98 7.30 29.95
N LYS A 20 42.52 6.69 28.88
CA LYS A 20 43.81 5.97 28.95
C LYS A 20 44.98 6.89 29.27
N VAL A 21 44.93 8.14 28.83
CA VAL A 21 45.96 9.17 29.12
C VAL A 21 45.78 9.78 30.52
N GLY A 22 44.62 9.59 31.16
CA GLY A 22 44.36 10.05 32.53
C GLY A 22 43.63 11.38 32.66
N TYR A 23 43.00 11.88 31.59
CA TYR A 23 42.19 13.11 31.65
C TYR A 23 40.96 12.94 32.55
N THR A 24 40.56 14.00 33.25
CA THR A 24 39.32 13.99 34.03
C THR A 24 38.10 14.07 33.12
N GLN A 25 36.94 13.60 33.61
CA GLN A 25 35.68 13.69 32.85
C GLN A 25 35.31 15.14 32.48
N ASN A 26 35.74 16.12 33.29
CA ASN A 26 35.47 17.54 33.04
C ASN A 26 36.36 18.07 31.90
N ASP A 27 37.61 17.62 31.82
CA ASP A 27 38.52 18.00 30.74
C ASP A 27 38.06 17.42 29.40
N ILE A 28 37.68 16.14 29.40
CA ILE A 28 37.11 15.47 28.22
C ILE A 28 35.87 16.20 27.72
N ALA A 29 35.01 16.63 28.64
CA ALA A 29 33.80 17.38 28.31
C ALA A 29 34.11 18.73 27.65
N LYS A 30 35.09 19.48 28.16
CA LYS A 30 35.56 20.74 27.56
C LYS A 30 36.17 20.53 26.18
N ILE A 31 37.00 19.49 25.99
CA ILE A 31 37.65 19.17 24.72
C ILE A 31 36.64 18.79 23.64
N LEU A 32 35.62 18.00 23.99
CA LEU A 32 34.61 17.51 23.05
C LEU A 32 33.41 18.45 22.89
N ASP A 33 33.42 19.62 23.54
CA ASP A 33 32.30 20.56 23.62
C ASP A 33 30.98 19.88 24.04
N LYS A 34 31.05 19.02 25.07
CA LYS A 34 29.89 18.33 25.67
C LYS A 34 29.74 18.71 27.14
N SER A 35 28.57 18.42 27.70
CA SER A 35 28.41 18.51 29.15
C SER A 35 29.14 17.36 29.86
N GLN A 36 29.74 17.65 31.01
CA GLN A 36 30.38 16.62 31.86
C GLN A 36 29.40 15.48 32.20
N SER A 37 28.12 15.79 32.42
CA SER A 37 27.09 14.78 32.67
C SER A 37 26.86 13.82 31.50
N THR A 38 27.11 14.26 30.25
CA THR A 38 27.02 13.39 29.07
C THR A 38 28.14 12.35 29.09
N ILE A 39 29.37 12.79 29.36
CA ILE A 39 30.55 11.93 29.46
C ILE A 39 30.40 10.96 30.63
N SER A 40 29.99 11.46 31.79
CA SER A 40 29.75 10.64 32.99
C SER A 40 28.71 9.54 32.73
N ARG A 41 27.55 9.89 32.15
CA ARG A 41 26.49 8.93 31.81
C ARG A 41 26.92 7.91 30.76
N GLU A 42 27.76 8.29 29.80
CA GLU A 42 28.28 7.38 28.80
C GLU A 42 29.20 6.35 29.44
N ILE A 43 30.18 6.81 30.22
CA ILE A 43 31.14 5.95 30.92
C ILE A 43 30.40 5.02 31.88
N SER A 44 29.52 5.56 32.73
CA SER A 44 28.82 4.79 33.76
C SER A 44 27.89 3.71 33.20
N ARG A 45 27.38 3.89 31.98
CA ARG A 45 26.45 2.93 31.36
C ARG A 45 27.15 1.69 30.83
N ASP A 46 28.32 1.86 30.22
CA ASP A 46 28.96 0.81 29.43
C ASP A 46 30.35 0.42 29.98
N SER A 47 30.83 1.01 31.09
CA SER A 47 32.08 0.60 31.73
C SER A 47 31.94 -0.76 32.40
N LYS A 48 32.83 -1.71 32.04
CA LYS A 48 32.95 -3.01 32.71
C LYS A 48 34.32 -3.07 33.40
N TYR A 49 34.35 -3.53 34.66
CA TYR A 49 35.59 -3.61 35.45
C TYR A 49 36.40 -2.29 35.46
N ASN A 50 35.72 -1.15 35.58
CA ASN A 50 36.31 0.20 35.55
C ASN A 50 37.08 0.57 34.27
N LYS A 51 36.89 -0.17 33.16
CA LYS A 51 37.50 0.15 31.87
C LYS A 51 36.42 0.53 30.87
N TYR A 52 36.61 1.67 30.20
CA TYR A 52 35.75 2.15 29.13
C TYR A 52 36.34 1.78 27.76
N GLN A 53 35.61 1.01 26.97
CA GLN A 53 35.99 0.60 25.61
C GLN A 53 34.94 1.08 24.61
N ALA A 54 35.38 1.89 23.63
CA ALA A 54 34.50 2.53 22.65
C ALA A 54 33.70 1.51 21.83
N GLU A 55 34.36 0.47 21.31
CA GLU A 55 33.75 -0.56 20.47
C GLU A 55 32.64 -1.33 21.21
N VAL A 56 32.91 -1.71 22.46
CA VAL A 56 31.95 -2.42 23.32
C VAL A 56 30.74 -1.54 23.61
N SER A 57 30.97 -0.26 23.94
CA SER A 57 29.91 0.71 24.20
C SER A 57 29.01 0.94 22.98
N GLU A 58 29.59 0.98 21.76
CA GLU A 58 28.84 1.10 20.51
C GLU A 58 27.95 -0.13 20.28
N GLN A 59 28.51 -1.33 20.41
CA GLN A 59 27.75 -2.59 20.29
C GLN A 59 26.61 -2.65 21.32
N LEU A 60 26.89 -2.32 22.59
CA LEU A 60 25.88 -2.26 23.64
C LEU A 60 24.79 -1.24 23.33
N THR A 61 25.15 -0.07 22.78
CA THR A 61 24.17 0.94 22.38
C THR A 61 23.28 0.44 21.25
N PHE A 62 23.86 -0.19 20.23
CA PHE A 62 23.12 -0.78 19.12
C PHE A 62 22.17 -1.89 19.60
N THR A 63 22.66 -2.80 20.45
CA THR A 63 21.81 -3.86 21.02
C THR A 63 20.68 -3.29 21.87
N ARG A 64 20.94 -2.26 22.70
CA ARG A 64 19.91 -1.55 23.46
C ARG A 64 18.87 -0.96 22.52
N HIS A 65 19.28 -0.24 21.47
CA HIS A 65 18.36 0.33 20.48
C HIS A 65 17.50 -0.72 19.78
N ASN A 66 18.08 -1.86 19.42
CA ASN A 66 17.36 -2.95 18.78
C ASN A 66 16.37 -3.63 19.73
N LYS A 67 16.74 -3.77 21.01
CA LYS A 67 15.94 -4.38 22.06
C LYS A 67 14.95 -3.43 22.73
N LYS A 68 14.99 -2.12 22.42
CA LYS A 68 14.03 -1.15 22.97
C LYS A 68 12.61 -1.65 22.70
N ASN A 69 11.80 -1.66 23.75
CA ASN A 69 10.39 -1.99 23.63
C ASN A 69 9.73 -1.00 22.66
N LYS A 70 9.20 -1.53 21.56
CA LYS A 70 8.41 -0.77 20.60
C LYS A 70 6.96 -1.16 20.81
N PHE A 71 6.08 -0.16 20.84
CA PHE A 71 4.64 -0.44 20.81
C PHE A 71 4.29 -1.05 19.45
N VAL A 72 3.77 -2.29 19.45
CA VAL A 72 3.42 -3.03 18.24
C VAL A 72 1.93 -3.32 18.23
N LYS A 73 1.21 -2.73 17.27
CA LYS A 73 -0.24 -3.00 17.07
C LYS A 73 -0.49 -4.41 16.54
N LEU A 74 0.46 -4.99 15.80
CA LEU A 74 0.36 -6.30 15.18
C LEU A 74 0.73 -7.42 16.17
N THR A 75 -0.07 -7.58 17.22
CA THR A 75 0.12 -8.64 18.24
C THR A 75 -0.21 -10.03 17.67
N LYS A 76 0.15 -11.10 18.40
CA LYS A 76 -0.16 -12.49 18.02
C LYS A 76 -1.66 -12.70 17.76
N LYS A 77 -2.52 -12.13 18.60
CA LYS A 77 -3.98 -12.17 18.45
C LYS A 77 -4.44 -11.55 17.12
N VAL A 78 -3.89 -10.39 16.76
CA VAL A 78 -4.22 -9.72 15.48
C VAL A 78 -3.74 -10.55 14.29
N LYS A 79 -2.55 -11.14 14.36
CA LYS A 79 -2.01 -11.99 13.28
C LYS A 79 -2.89 -13.20 13.02
N ILE A 80 -3.35 -13.88 14.08
CA ILE A 80 -4.27 -15.03 13.97
C ILE A 80 -5.57 -14.59 13.28
N TYR A 81 -6.17 -13.50 13.75
CA TYR A 81 -7.40 -12.96 13.15
C TYR A 81 -7.22 -12.63 11.65
N ILE A 82 -6.14 -11.94 11.28
CA ILE A 82 -5.83 -11.63 9.88
C ILE A 82 -5.73 -12.92 9.06
N GLN A 83 -5.01 -13.94 9.55
CA GLN A 83 -4.83 -15.21 8.86
C GLN A 83 -6.17 -15.94 8.67
N GLU A 84 -7.03 -15.97 9.68
CA GLU A 84 -8.38 -16.56 9.60
C GLU A 84 -9.23 -15.84 8.55
N LYS A 85 -9.24 -14.50 8.54
CA LYS A 85 -10.03 -13.74 7.56
C LYS A 85 -9.47 -13.85 6.13
N LEU A 86 -8.15 -13.91 5.97
CA LEU A 86 -7.54 -14.20 4.68
C LEU A 86 -7.88 -15.60 4.16
N LYS A 87 -8.07 -16.60 5.04
CA LYS A 87 -8.54 -17.93 4.61
C LYS A 87 -9.96 -17.89 4.05
N LEU A 88 -10.79 -16.95 4.51
CA LEU A 88 -12.13 -16.67 4.01
C LEU A 88 -12.13 -15.73 2.78
N ASP A 89 -10.96 -15.49 2.18
CA ASP A 89 -10.76 -14.62 1.01
C ASP A 89 -11.18 -13.14 1.21
N TRP A 90 -11.14 -12.66 2.45
CA TRP A 90 -11.35 -11.25 2.75
C TRP A 90 -10.13 -10.42 2.29
N SER A 91 -10.38 -9.27 1.68
CA SER A 91 -9.31 -8.32 1.36
C SER A 91 -8.78 -7.62 2.62
N PRO A 92 -7.50 -7.19 2.65
CA PRO A 92 -6.94 -6.40 3.76
C PRO A 92 -7.76 -5.16 4.13
N GLU A 93 -8.35 -4.50 3.13
CA GLU A 93 -9.26 -3.36 3.30
C GLU A 93 -10.54 -3.76 4.04
N GLN A 94 -11.16 -4.87 3.64
CA GLN A 94 -12.34 -5.41 4.34
C GLN A 94 -12.02 -5.81 5.77
N ILE A 95 -10.87 -6.46 6.01
CA ILE A 95 -10.42 -6.84 7.35
C ILE A 95 -10.29 -5.59 8.23
N SER A 96 -9.52 -4.58 7.78
CA SER A 96 -9.36 -3.32 8.52
C SER A 96 -10.69 -2.59 8.75
N GLY A 97 -11.55 -2.54 7.72
CA GLY A 97 -12.86 -1.91 7.79
C GLY A 97 -13.80 -2.58 8.79
N VAL A 98 -13.85 -3.92 8.80
CA VAL A 98 -14.68 -4.68 9.75
C VAL A 98 -14.16 -4.53 11.18
N MET A 99 -12.84 -4.56 11.39
CA MET A 99 -12.26 -4.32 12.71
C MET A 99 -12.65 -2.96 13.28
N LYS A 100 -12.67 -1.92 12.42
CA LYS A 100 -13.13 -0.58 12.79
C LYS A 100 -14.64 -0.54 13.05
N LYS A 101 -15.45 -1.14 12.17
CA LYS A 101 -16.92 -1.18 12.30
C LYS A 101 -17.36 -1.89 13.58
N GLN A 102 -16.70 -2.98 13.93
CA GLN A 102 -16.97 -3.75 15.15
C GLN A 102 -16.33 -3.14 16.41
N LYS A 103 -15.61 -2.01 16.29
CA LYS A 103 -14.90 -1.33 17.39
C LYS A 103 -14.06 -2.29 18.24
N LEU A 104 -13.32 -3.19 17.59
CA LEU A 104 -12.43 -4.11 18.30
C LEU A 104 -11.35 -3.33 19.04
N SER A 105 -10.92 -3.82 20.21
CA SER A 105 -9.84 -3.19 20.99
C SER A 105 -8.48 -3.19 20.29
N TYR A 106 -8.33 -4.00 19.23
CA TYR A 106 -7.13 -4.12 18.42
C TYR A 106 -7.44 -3.80 16.96
N THR A 107 -7.32 -2.54 16.56
CA THR A 107 -7.49 -2.11 15.17
C THR A 107 -6.14 -1.87 14.48
N VAL A 108 -6.04 -2.29 13.22
CA VAL A 108 -4.88 -2.07 12.35
C VAL A 108 -5.32 -1.47 11.01
N SER A 109 -4.45 -0.67 10.39
CA SER A 109 -4.69 -0.20 9.03
C SER A 109 -4.51 -1.34 8.03
N TYR A 110 -5.17 -1.23 6.88
CA TYR A 110 -4.98 -2.18 5.78
C TYR A 110 -3.52 -2.21 5.31
N GLU A 111 -2.80 -1.09 5.37
CA GLU A 111 -1.37 -1.03 5.04
C GLU A 111 -0.53 -1.89 5.99
N THR A 112 -0.80 -1.88 7.30
CA THR A 112 -0.12 -2.78 8.24
C THR A 112 -0.38 -4.25 7.91
N ILE A 113 -1.58 -4.58 7.43
CA ILE A 113 -1.92 -5.94 6.97
C ILE A 113 -1.12 -6.29 5.71
N TYR A 114 -1.01 -5.37 4.74
CA TYR A 114 -0.18 -5.57 3.54
C TYR A 114 1.29 -5.77 3.89
N GLN A 115 1.87 -4.92 4.73
CA GLN A 115 3.25 -5.06 5.20
C GLN A 115 3.48 -6.41 5.88
N TYR A 116 2.53 -6.88 6.69
CA TYR A 116 2.59 -8.21 7.28
C TYR A 116 2.60 -9.33 6.23
N ILE A 117 1.73 -9.25 5.22
CA ILE A 117 1.67 -10.24 4.13
C ILE A 117 2.95 -10.23 3.30
N TYR A 118 3.51 -9.05 3.00
CA TYR A 118 4.75 -8.92 2.25
C TYR A 118 5.96 -9.39 3.05
N HIS A 119 6.02 -9.10 4.34
CA HIS A 119 7.04 -9.65 5.23
C HIS A 119 6.95 -11.18 5.31
N ASN A 120 5.74 -11.73 5.41
CA ASN A 120 5.54 -13.18 5.34
C ASN A 120 6.05 -13.75 4.01
N LYS A 121 5.77 -13.10 2.88
CA LYS A 121 6.28 -13.49 1.57
C LYS A 121 7.82 -13.46 1.50
N SER A 122 8.46 -12.42 2.03
CA SER A 122 9.94 -12.33 2.05
C SER A 122 10.57 -13.44 2.90
N CYS A 123 9.87 -13.93 3.92
CA CYS A 123 10.27 -15.09 4.72
C CYS A 123 9.87 -16.44 4.10
N GLY A 124 9.46 -16.48 2.82
CA GLY A 124 9.07 -17.72 2.13
C GLY A 124 7.61 -18.16 2.34
N GLY A 125 6.81 -17.37 3.05
CA GLY A 125 5.41 -17.67 3.32
C GLY A 125 4.47 -17.43 2.13
N ARG A 126 3.27 -18.03 2.22
CA ARG A 126 2.29 -18.12 1.13
C ARG A 126 1.03 -17.28 1.35
N LEU A 127 0.99 -16.39 2.35
CA LEU A 127 -0.19 -15.57 2.65
C LEU A 127 -0.65 -14.72 1.46
N TYR A 128 0.27 -14.27 0.62
CA TYR A 128 -0.05 -13.43 -0.52
C TYR A 128 -0.93 -14.12 -1.58
N PHE A 129 -0.98 -15.46 -1.63
CA PHE A 129 -1.88 -16.18 -2.54
C PHE A 129 -3.37 -16.02 -2.19
N LYS A 130 -3.68 -15.57 -0.96
CA LYS A 130 -5.04 -15.25 -0.51
C LYS A 130 -5.48 -13.83 -0.86
N LEU A 131 -4.60 -13.03 -1.44
CA LEU A 131 -4.99 -11.75 -2.02
C LEU A 131 -5.67 -11.96 -3.36
N ARG A 132 -6.67 -11.13 -3.68
CA ARG A 132 -7.44 -11.20 -4.95
C ARG A 132 -6.55 -11.25 -6.19
N HIS A 133 -5.50 -10.44 -6.20
CA HIS A 133 -4.55 -10.41 -7.32
C HIS A 133 -3.34 -11.34 -7.13
N LYS A 134 -3.21 -12.01 -5.97
CA LYS A 134 -2.07 -12.90 -5.65
C LYS A 134 -0.69 -12.24 -5.86
N ASN A 135 -0.60 -10.92 -5.66
CA ASN A 135 0.56 -10.10 -6.02
C ASN A 135 0.98 -10.17 -7.50
N LYS A 136 0.09 -10.60 -8.40
CA LYS A 136 0.27 -10.43 -9.84
C LYS A 136 0.25 -8.94 -10.14
N LYS A 137 1.27 -8.48 -10.87
CA LYS A 137 1.28 -7.12 -11.39
C LYS A 137 0.07 -6.96 -12.30
N TYR A 138 -0.66 -5.85 -12.16
CA TYR A 138 -1.67 -5.48 -13.14
C TYR A 138 -0.97 -5.34 -14.49
N HIS A 139 -1.45 -6.04 -15.51
CA HIS A 139 -0.98 -5.80 -16.87
C HIS A 139 -1.34 -4.36 -17.21
N LYS A 140 -0.34 -3.52 -17.45
CA LYS A 140 -0.59 -2.19 -18.03
C LYS A 140 -1.36 -2.44 -19.32
N ARG A 141 -2.45 -1.71 -19.53
CA ARG A 141 -3.13 -1.67 -20.83
C ARG A 141 -2.16 -1.00 -21.82
N SER A 142 -1.21 -1.74 -22.38
CA SER A 142 -0.51 -1.27 -23.58
C SER A 142 -1.50 -1.31 -24.74
N ASN A 143 -1.17 -0.60 -25.81
CA ASN A 143 -1.96 -0.53 -27.03
C ASN A 143 -2.13 -1.90 -27.73
N ASP A 144 -1.50 -2.96 -27.22
CA ASP A 144 -1.49 -4.31 -27.81
C ASP A 144 -2.78 -5.10 -27.53
N TYR A 145 -3.68 -4.59 -26.67
CA TYR A 145 -4.98 -5.20 -26.42
C TYR A 145 -6.05 -4.78 -27.45
N ASN A 146 -5.75 -4.93 -28.74
CA ASN A 146 -6.77 -5.04 -29.78
C ASN A 146 -7.36 -6.48 -29.81
N THR A 147 -7.61 -7.08 -28.64
CA THR A 147 -8.14 -8.45 -28.52
C THR A 147 -9.59 -8.59 -28.97
N ARG A 148 -10.32 -7.48 -29.11
CA ARG A 148 -11.66 -7.50 -29.72
C ARG A 148 -11.62 -7.76 -31.23
N GLY A 149 -10.42 -7.74 -31.83
CA GLY A 149 -10.23 -7.84 -33.27
C GLY A 149 -10.80 -6.63 -34.00
N ILE A 150 -10.23 -6.32 -35.16
CA ILE A 150 -10.91 -5.47 -36.14
C ILE A 150 -12.05 -6.32 -36.73
N ILE A 151 -13.26 -5.76 -36.88
CA ILE A 151 -14.37 -6.46 -37.56
C ILE A 151 -13.87 -6.98 -38.90
N LYS A 152 -13.85 -8.31 -39.08
CA LYS A 152 -13.40 -8.93 -40.33
C LYS A 152 -14.24 -8.37 -41.48
N ASN A 153 -13.58 -7.98 -42.56
CA ASN A 153 -14.19 -7.39 -43.75
C ASN A 153 -14.96 -6.08 -43.49
N ARG A 154 -14.50 -5.24 -42.54
CA ARG A 154 -15.08 -3.90 -42.40
C ARG A 154 -14.94 -3.13 -43.72
N ILE A 155 -16.05 -2.60 -44.22
CA ILE A 155 -16.07 -1.74 -45.40
C ILE A 155 -15.98 -0.30 -44.90
N SER A 156 -15.04 0.50 -45.44
CA SER A 156 -14.97 1.93 -45.11
C SER A 156 -16.25 2.63 -45.52
N ILE A 157 -16.66 3.67 -44.80
CA ILE A 157 -17.82 4.49 -45.17
C ILE A 157 -17.63 5.14 -46.55
N ASP A 158 -16.39 5.34 -46.98
CA ASP A 158 -16.05 5.87 -48.30
C ASP A 158 -16.41 4.91 -49.44
N LYS A 159 -16.50 3.61 -49.15
CA LYS A 159 -16.88 2.57 -50.11
C LYS A 159 -18.40 2.32 -50.15
N ARG A 160 -19.22 3.19 -49.55
CA ARG A 160 -20.68 3.05 -49.62
C ARG A 160 -21.18 3.21 -51.07
N PRO A 161 -22.16 2.41 -51.50
CA PRO A 161 -22.67 2.48 -52.86
C PRO A 161 -23.47 3.77 -53.11
N LYS A 162 -23.35 4.34 -54.31
CA LYS A 162 -24.00 5.62 -54.70
C LYS A 162 -25.53 5.61 -54.58
N VAL A 163 -26.16 4.43 -54.59
CA VAL A 163 -27.62 4.30 -54.36
C VAL A 163 -28.03 4.90 -53.01
N VAL A 164 -27.15 4.83 -52.00
CA VAL A 164 -27.40 5.38 -50.65
C VAL A 164 -27.50 6.90 -50.66
N GLU A 165 -26.87 7.58 -51.62
CA GLU A 165 -26.97 9.05 -51.76
C GLU A 165 -28.33 9.48 -52.33
N LYS A 166 -29.05 8.56 -52.99
CA LYS A 166 -30.36 8.83 -53.59
C LYS A 166 -31.54 8.61 -52.63
N GLU A 167 -31.28 8.04 -51.45
CA GLU A 167 -32.30 7.78 -50.44
C GLU A 167 -32.84 9.10 -49.89
N SER A 168 -34.16 9.27 -49.96
CA SER A 168 -34.80 10.49 -49.48
C SER A 168 -34.71 10.59 -47.95
N ARG A 169 -34.65 11.82 -47.43
CA ARG A 169 -34.65 12.05 -45.98
C ARG A 169 -35.87 11.41 -45.30
N THR A 170 -37.01 11.40 -45.99
CA THR A 170 -38.26 10.75 -45.57
C THR A 170 -38.12 9.24 -45.45
N GLU A 171 -37.46 8.57 -46.40
CA GLU A 171 -37.21 7.12 -46.32
C GLU A 171 -36.29 6.76 -45.15
N ILE A 172 -35.25 7.56 -44.92
CA ILE A 172 -34.36 7.38 -43.76
C ILE A 172 -35.14 7.46 -42.45
N VAL A 173 -36.03 8.45 -42.31
CA VAL A 173 -36.88 8.61 -41.11
C VAL A 173 -37.85 7.43 -40.97
N ASN A 174 -38.43 6.96 -42.06
CA ASN A 174 -39.33 5.80 -42.05
C ASN A 174 -38.59 4.51 -41.63
N ILE A 175 -37.38 4.30 -42.12
CA ILE A 175 -36.51 3.18 -41.72
C ILE A 175 -36.18 3.28 -40.23
N GLN A 176 -35.79 4.47 -39.75
CA GLN A 176 -35.50 4.71 -38.33
C GLN A 176 -36.71 4.38 -37.46
N ASN A 177 -37.89 4.91 -37.79
CA ASN A 177 -39.13 4.66 -37.06
C ASN A 177 -39.47 3.17 -37.03
N ARG A 178 -39.35 2.48 -38.16
CA ARG A 178 -39.55 1.03 -38.25
C ARG A 178 -38.57 0.27 -37.38
N LEU A 179 -37.29 0.63 -37.35
CA LEU A 179 -36.27 -0.04 -36.53
C LEU A 179 -36.52 0.16 -35.03
N ASN A 180 -36.89 1.37 -34.63
CA ASN A 180 -37.10 1.75 -33.23
C ASN A 180 -38.41 1.21 -32.64
N ASN A 181 -39.42 0.96 -33.48
CA ASN A 181 -40.70 0.39 -33.08
C ASN A 181 -40.82 -1.12 -33.37
N ARG A 182 -39.75 -1.79 -33.82
CA ARG A 182 -39.77 -3.24 -34.07
C ARG A 182 -39.43 -4.02 -32.80
N PRO A 183 -40.30 -4.93 -32.32
CA PRO A 183 -40.01 -5.85 -31.21
C PRO A 183 -38.72 -6.66 -31.43
N ARG A 184 -37.86 -6.74 -30.41
CA ARG A 184 -36.61 -7.52 -30.47
C ARG A 184 -36.61 -8.64 -29.42
N LYS A 185 -36.33 -9.87 -29.85
CA LYS A 185 -36.20 -11.04 -28.94
C LYS A 185 -35.21 -10.82 -27.80
N VAL A 186 -34.08 -10.16 -28.08
CA VAL A 186 -33.03 -9.83 -27.09
C VAL A 186 -33.55 -8.87 -26.00
N LEU A 187 -34.58 -8.07 -26.30
CA LEU A 187 -35.23 -7.15 -25.36
C LEU A 187 -36.49 -7.77 -24.71
N GLY A 188 -36.67 -9.09 -24.80
CA GLY A 188 -37.88 -9.76 -24.33
C GLY A 188 -39.12 -9.37 -25.14
N TYR A 189 -38.96 -9.22 -26.46
CA TYR A 189 -39.99 -8.78 -27.41
C TYR A 189 -40.53 -7.36 -27.18
N LYS A 190 -39.79 -6.53 -26.45
CA LYS A 190 -40.05 -5.09 -26.36
C LYS A 190 -39.41 -4.33 -27.51
N THR A 191 -39.94 -3.15 -27.80
CA THR A 191 -39.36 -2.25 -28.81
C THR A 191 -38.19 -1.46 -28.21
N PRO A 192 -37.19 -1.09 -29.02
CA PRO A 192 -36.14 -0.17 -28.59
C PRO A 192 -36.67 1.11 -27.93
N ASN A 193 -37.74 1.70 -28.47
CA ASN A 193 -38.38 2.89 -27.91
C ASN A 193 -38.94 2.64 -26.50
N GLU A 194 -39.69 1.56 -26.28
CA GLU A 194 -40.22 1.21 -24.96
C GLU A 194 -39.12 1.07 -23.91
N ILE A 195 -38.02 0.39 -24.26
CA ILE A 195 -36.88 0.21 -23.36
C ILE A 195 -36.21 1.55 -23.07
N PHE A 196 -36.00 2.38 -24.09
CA PHE A 196 -35.41 3.71 -23.95
C PHE A 196 -36.23 4.59 -23.00
N PHE A 197 -37.53 4.74 -23.24
CA PHE A 197 -38.40 5.57 -22.39
C PHE A 197 -38.51 5.04 -20.97
N LYS A 198 -38.56 3.72 -20.78
CA LYS A 198 -38.53 3.12 -19.45
C LYS A 198 -37.24 3.45 -18.69
N ILE A 199 -36.08 3.42 -19.35
CA ILE A 199 -34.79 3.80 -18.75
C ILE A 199 -34.79 5.29 -18.42
N LEU A 200 -35.28 6.13 -19.34
CA LEU A 200 -35.35 7.58 -19.16
C LEU A 200 -36.21 7.97 -17.96
N GLN A 201 -37.40 7.39 -17.83
CA GLN A 201 -38.30 7.62 -16.69
C GLN A 201 -37.66 7.23 -15.35
N ARG A 202 -36.95 6.09 -15.30
CA ARG A 202 -36.23 5.66 -14.08
C ARG A 202 -35.10 6.60 -13.69
N LYS A 203 -34.46 7.25 -14.65
CA LYS A 203 -33.42 8.27 -14.39
C LYS A 203 -33.99 9.59 -13.90
N LEU A 204 -35.15 9.99 -14.41
CA LEU A 204 -35.81 11.23 -14.00
C LEU A 204 -36.48 11.11 -12.61
N ALA A 205 -36.87 9.91 -12.22
CA ALA A 205 -37.47 9.62 -10.91
C ALA A 205 -36.45 9.33 -9.79
N ALA A 206 -35.15 9.44 -10.06
CA ALA A 206 -34.05 9.19 -9.12
C ALA A 206 -33.30 10.49 -8.83
#